data_AF-X1PM14-F1
#
_entry.id   AF-X1PM14-F1
#
_cell.length_a   1.000
_cell.length_b   1.000
_cell.length_c   1.000
_cell.angle_alpha   90.00
_cell.angle_beta   90.00
_cell.angle_gamma   90.00
#
_symmetry.space_group_name_H-M   'P 1'
#
loop_
_entity.id
_entity.type
_entity.pdbx_description
1 polymer ?
#
loop_
_entity_poly.entity_id
_entity_poly.type
_entity_poly.pdbx_seq_one_letter_code
_entity_poly.pdbx_strand_id
1 'polypeptide(L)'
;SWELKSIPLKYKKDGKLAFKETMAITMIDPVDVCQKEFEESHLLMKLKKIVVVARTVGRNVDDPSYIHSIVEFDLHGKLYDAVKADYDLVRNTLLDPDKGFDALTGKMGYYIQPRTKGAGHGSTSRAFYARPRFLEKFIKL
;
A
#
# COMPACT_ATOMS: atom_id res chain seq x y z
N SER A 1 -16.93 -6.52 -4.45
CA SER A 1 -16.61 -6.80 -3.03
C SER A 1 -15.91 -5.58 -2.46
N TRP A 2 -16.14 -5.24 -1.20
CA TRP A 2 -15.42 -4.16 -0.49
C TRP A 2 -14.18 -4.74 0.17
N GLU A 3 -13.06 -3.99 0.15
CA GLU A 3 -11.86 -4.33 0.91
C GLU A 3 -11.92 -3.68 2.29
N LEU A 4 -11.56 -4.43 3.35
CA LEU A 4 -11.38 -3.88 4.70
C LEU A 4 -9.90 -3.95 5.08
N LYS A 5 -9.33 -2.82 5.48
CA LYS A 5 -7.97 -2.74 6.04
C LYS A 5 -7.98 -2.08 7.40
N SER A 6 -7.04 -2.48 8.25
CA SER A 6 -6.70 -1.71 9.46
C SER A 6 -5.28 -1.19 9.35
N ILE A 7 -5.04 0.02 9.85
CA ILE A 7 -3.72 0.64 9.86
C ILE A 7 -3.40 1.19 11.26
N PRO A 8 -2.15 1.07 11.73
CA PRO A 8 -1.77 1.64 13.00
C PRO A 8 -1.26 3.09 12.85
N LEU A 9 -1.68 3.92 13.80
CA LEU A 9 -1.20 5.27 14.03
C LEU A 9 -0.39 5.29 15.32
N LYS A 10 0.63 6.13 15.38
CA LYS A 10 1.45 6.35 16.58
C LYS A 10 1.62 7.83 16.86
N TYR A 11 1.75 8.18 18.14
CA TYR A 11 2.23 9.49 18.53
C TYR A 11 3.75 9.56 18.35
N LYS A 12 4.21 10.66 17.75
CA LYS A 12 5.62 11.05 17.71
C LYS A 12 6.02 11.66 19.05
N LYS A 13 7.34 11.87 19.24
CA LYS A 13 7.88 12.51 20.46
C LYS A 13 7.33 13.93 20.68
N ASP A 14 6.95 14.62 19.61
CA ASP A 14 6.36 15.97 19.65
C ASP A 14 4.83 15.96 19.86
N GLY A 15 4.24 14.80 20.18
CA GLY A 15 2.80 14.66 20.41
C GLY A 15 1.95 14.60 19.13
N LYS A 16 2.54 14.72 17.93
CA LYS A 16 1.79 14.64 16.67
C LYS A 16 1.47 13.20 16.31
N LEU A 17 0.25 12.98 15.82
CA LEU A 17 -0.18 11.70 15.29
C LEU A 17 0.45 11.45 13.91
N ALA A 18 0.83 10.20 13.64
CA ALA A 18 1.41 9.80 12.35
C ALA A 18 1.10 8.34 12.03
N PHE A 19 1.05 8.01 10.73
CA PHE A 19 1.02 6.62 10.29
C PHE A 19 2.27 5.87 10.79
N LYS A 20 2.07 4.75 11.48
CA LYS A 20 3.18 3.94 12.02
C LYS A 20 3.91 3.18 10.91
N GLU A 21 3.19 2.78 9.87
CA GLU A 21 3.71 1.99 8.75
C GLU A 21 2.94 2.24 7.44
N THR A 22 3.42 1.63 6.36
CA THR A 22 2.74 1.55 5.06
C THR A 22 1.64 0.49 5.09
N MET A 23 0.55 0.69 4.37
CA MET A 23 -0.56 -0.27 4.33
C MET A 23 -0.39 -1.29 3.20
N ALA A 24 -0.33 -2.59 3.51
CA ALA A 24 -0.34 -3.63 2.49
C ALA A 24 -1.70 -3.66 1.76
N ILE A 25 -1.68 -3.68 0.42
CA ILE A 25 -2.89 -3.74 -0.39
C ILE A 25 -3.12 -5.16 -0.90
N THR A 26 -2.24 -5.63 -1.80
CA THR A 26 -2.30 -6.95 -2.43
C THR A 26 -0.90 -7.44 -2.82
N MET A 27 -0.76 -8.76 -3.01
CA MET A 27 0.49 -9.36 -3.51
C MET A 27 0.79 -8.90 -4.94
N ILE A 28 2.07 -8.88 -5.29
CA ILE A 28 2.53 -8.76 -6.67
C ILE A 28 2.73 -10.17 -7.19
N ASP A 29 1.82 -10.61 -8.06
CA ASP A 29 2.03 -11.76 -8.93
C ASP A 29 2.66 -11.25 -10.24
N PRO A 30 3.94 -11.55 -10.51
CA PRO A 30 4.61 -11.02 -11.69
C PRO A 30 4.00 -11.52 -13.00
N VAL A 31 3.43 -12.73 -13.04
CA VAL A 31 2.78 -13.24 -14.27
C VAL A 31 1.54 -12.41 -14.55
N ASP A 32 0.69 -12.21 -13.54
CA ASP A 32 -0.54 -11.42 -13.65
C ASP A 32 -0.25 -9.96 -14.00
N VAL A 33 0.72 -9.34 -13.33
CA VAL A 33 1.08 -7.93 -13.56
C VAL A 33 1.68 -7.71 -14.95
N CYS A 34 2.46 -8.64 -15.48
CA CYS A 34 2.97 -8.52 -16.85
C CYS A 34 1.84 -8.62 -17.89
N GLN A 35 0.82 -9.44 -17.63
CA GLN A 35 -0.28 -9.68 -18.57
C GLN A 35 -1.39 -8.62 -18.55
N LYS A 36 -1.59 -7.93 -17.43
CA LYS A 36 -2.71 -7.01 -17.25
C LYS A 36 -2.27 -5.55 -17.22
N GLU A 37 -3.07 -4.70 -17.87
CA GLU A 37 -2.98 -3.25 -17.67
C GLU A 37 -3.64 -2.86 -16.33
N PHE A 38 -3.42 -1.61 -15.89
CA PHE A 38 -3.88 -1.16 -14.57
C PHE A 38 -5.40 -1.32 -14.36
N GLU A 39 -6.19 -1.09 -15.40
CA GLU A 39 -7.64 -1.15 -15.43
C GLU A 39 -8.20 -2.52 -15.05
N GLU A 40 -7.42 -3.58 -15.32
CA GLU A 40 -7.75 -4.98 -15.05
C GLU A 40 -7.01 -5.53 -13.83
N SER A 41 -6.13 -4.73 -13.23
CA SER A 41 -5.23 -5.16 -12.17
C SER A 41 -5.95 -5.48 -10.86
N HIS A 42 -5.41 -6.46 -10.12
CA HIS A 42 -5.83 -6.73 -8.74
C HIS A 42 -5.60 -5.53 -7.81
N LEU A 43 -4.58 -4.71 -8.08
CA LEU A 43 -4.32 -3.49 -7.32
C LEU A 43 -5.52 -2.54 -7.41
N LEU A 44 -5.96 -2.23 -8.63
CA LEU A 44 -7.11 -1.36 -8.83
C LEU A 44 -8.37 -1.98 -8.23
N MET A 45 -8.63 -3.27 -8.44
CA MET A 45 -9.81 -3.93 -7.83
C MET A 45 -9.89 -3.73 -6.31
N LYS A 46 -8.75 -3.76 -5.61
CA LYS A 46 -8.66 -3.55 -4.16
C LYS A 46 -8.81 -2.09 -3.74
N LEU A 47 -8.44 -1.14 -4.60
CA LEU A 47 -8.54 0.30 -4.34
C LEU A 47 -9.84 0.93 -4.88
N LYS A 48 -10.62 0.21 -5.70
CA LYS A 48 -11.90 0.67 -6.22
C LYS A 48 -12.89 1.00 -5.10
N LYS A 49 -12.91 0.17 -4.04
CA LYS A 49 -13.79 0.31 -2.88
C LYS A 49 -13.12 -0.26 -1.63
N ILE A 50 -12.62 0.61 -0.75
CA ILE A 50 -11.94 0.21 0.48
C ILE A 50 -12.47 0.98 1.69
N VAL A 51 -12.65 0.26 2.79
CA VAL A 51 -12.87 0.82 4.13
C VAL A 51 -11.59 0.66 4.93
N VAL A 52 -11.09 1.76 5.49
CA VAL A 52 -9.86 1.78 6.30
C VAL A 52 -10.18 2.18 7.73
N VAL A 53 -9.86 1.28 8.66
CA VAL A 53 -9.92 1.52 10.10
C VAL A 53 -8.55 1.99 10.57
N ALA A 54 -8.41 3.29 10.81
CA ALA A 54 -7.22 3.84 11.44
C ALA A 54 -7.35 3.72 12.96
N ARG A 55 -6.35 3.12 13.61
CA ARG A 55 -6.32 2.93 15.06
C ARG A 55 -5.04 3.44 15.67
N THR A 56 -5.11 4.10 16.81
CA THR A 56 -3.92 4.38 17.61
C THR A 56 -3.42 3.09 18.24
N VAL A 57 -2.10 2.97 18.37
CA VAL A 57 -1.46 1.85 19.07
C VAL A 57 -0.67 2.36 20.25
N GLY A 58 -0.63 1.56 21.31
CA GLY A 58 0.25 1.83 22.44
C GLY A 58 1.73 1.55 22.14
N ARG A 59 2.53 1.55 23.21
CA ARG A 59 3.99 1.45 23.15
C ARG A 59 4.45 0.03 22.86
N ASN A 60 3.72 -0.97 23.34
CA ASN A 60 4.00 -2.39 23.14
C ASN A 60 2.73 -3.15 22.70
N VAL A 61 2.82 -4.48 22.62
CA VAL A 61 1.73 -5.35 22.13
C VAL A 61 0.59 -5.51 23.14
N ASP A 62 0.87 -5.30 24.43
CA ASP A 62 -0.10 -5.47 25.52
C ASP A 62 -0.95 -4.21 25.74
N ASP A 63 -0.45 -3.05 25.30
CA ASP A 63 -1.20 -1.80 25.35
C ASP A 63 -2.41 -1.83 24.38
N PRO A 64 -3.56 -1.27 24.79
CA PRO A 64 -4.76 -1.26 23.95
C PRO A 64 -4.57 -0.46 22.66
N SER A 65 -5.38 -0.80 21.65
CA SER A 65 -5.58 0.04 20.47
C SER A 65 -6.95 0.70 20.53
N TYR A 66 -7.05 1.95 20.06
CA TYR A 66 -8.31 2.66 19.96
C TYR A 66 -8.58 3.03 18.51
N ILE A 67 -9.83 2.87 18.06
CA ILE A 67 -10.23 3.35 16.75
C ILE A 67 -10.14 4.88 16.76
N HIS A 68 -9.33 5.41 15.85
CA HIS A 68 -9.25 6.84 15.60
C HIS A 68 -10.35 7.26 14.61
N SER A 69 -10.45 6.54 13.48
CA SER A 69 -11.41 6.84 12.43
C SER A 69 -11.68 5.63 11.55
N ILE A 70 -12.87 5.58 10.97
CA ILE A 70 -13.25 4.65 9.90
C ILE A 70 -13.50 5.50 8.66
N VAL A 71 -12.79 5.24 7.57
CA VAL A 71 -12.88 6.03 6.34
C VAL A 71 -13.16 5.13 5.16
N GLU A 72 -14.17 5.50 4.38
CA GLU A 72 -14.45 4.93 3.07
C GLU A 72 -13.65 5.68 2.01
N PHE A 73 -13.06 4.94 1.07
CA PHE A 73 -12.28 5.51 -0.01
C PHE A 73 -12.50 4.73 -1.31
N ASP A 74 -12.72 5.49 -2.38
CA ASP A 74 -12.79 4.99 -3.75
C ASP A 74 -11.73 5.69 -4.58
N LEU A 75 -10.90 4.95 -5.30
CA LEU A 75 -9.85 5.53 -6.14
C LEU A 75 -10.43 6.17 -7.42
N HIS A 76 -10.23 7.48 -7.58
CA HIS A 76 -10.72 8.24 -8.74
C HIS A 76 -9.87 9.49 -9.03
N GLY A 77 -10.14 10.13 -10.17
CA GLY A 77 -9.54 11.41 -10.57
C GLY A 77 -8.00 11.39 -10.63
N LYS A 78 -7.35 12.49 -10.28
CA LYS A 78 -5.87 12.60 -10.32
C LYS A 78 -5.14 11.55 -9.48
N LEU A 79 -5.79 11.03 -8.45
CA LEU A 79 -5.19 10.01 -7.59
C LEU A 79 -5.19 8.65 -8.29
N TYR A 80 -6.22 8.35 -9.09
CA TYR A 80 -6.26 7.20 -9.98
C TYR A 80 -5.07 7.21 -10.94
N ASP A 81 -4.85 8.32 -11.65
CA ASP A 81 -3.76 8.44 -12.63
C ASP A 81 -2.38 8.27 -11.97
N ALA A 82 -2.19 8.80 -10.77
CA ALA A 82 -0.95 8.65 -10.03
C ALA A 82 -0.70 7.21 -9.56
N VAL A 83 -1.76 6.51 -9.12
CA VAL A 83 -1.65 5.08 -8.77
C VAL A 83 -1.41 4.22 -10.01
N LYS A 84 -2.02 4.57 -11.15
CA LYS A 84 -1.75 3.93 -12.45
C LYS A 84 -0.28 4.07 -12.82
N ALA A 85 0.29 5.27 -12.72
CA ALA A 85 1.71 5.51 -13.01
C ALA A 85 2.64 4.68 -12.10
N ASP A 86 2.30 4.52 -10.82
CA ASP A 86 3.06 3.68 -9.89
C ASP A 86 2.96 2.19 -10.24
N TYR A 87 1.79 1.73 -10.68
CA TYR A 87 1.58 0.36 -11.17
C TYR A 87 2.40 0.12 -12.45
N ASP A 88 2.28 1.02 -13.44
CA ASP A 88 2.97 0.93 -14.72
C ASP A 88 4.50 0.92 -14.53
N LEU A 89 5.02 1.69 -13.56
CA LEU A 89 6.43 1.64 -13.19
C LEU A 89 6.86 0.23 -12.72
N VAL A 90 6.05 -0.42 -11.88
CA VAL A 90 6.32 -1.80 -11.43
C VAL A 90 6.22 -2.77 -12.59
N ARG A 91 5.16 -2.68 -13.39
CA ARG A 91 4.93 -3.53 -14.56
C ARG A 91 6.07 -3.42 -15.58
N ASN A 92 6.46 -2.21 -15.96
CA ASN A 92 7.55 -1.97 -16.89
C ASN A 92 8.89 -2.50 -16.36
N THR A 93 9.11 -2.45 -15.05
CA THR A 93 10.31 -3.04 -14.43
C THR A 93 10.31 -4.56 -14.52
N LEU A 94 9.13 -5.20 -14.42
CA LEU A 94 9.00 -6.65 -14.58
C LEU A 94 9.15 -7.11 -16.03
N LEU A 95 8.67 -6.31 -16.99
CA LEU A 95 8.76 -6.59 -18.43
C LEU A 95 10.16 -6.33 -19.02
N ASP A 96 10.99 -5.55 -18.32
CA ASP A 96 12.33 -5.20 -18.77
C ASP A 96 13.27 -6.43 -18.73
N PRO A 97 13.81 -6.87 -19.88
CA PRO A 97 14.64 -8.08 -19.98
C PRO A 97 15.97 -7.98 -19.21
N ASP A 98 16.45 -6.76 -18.93
CA ASP A 98 17.69 -6.52 -18.19
C ASP A 98 17.45 -6.36 -16.67
N LYS A 99 16.18 -6.39 -16.23
CA LYS A 99 15.78 -6.21 -14.83
C LYS A 99 15.00 -7.40 -14.28
N GLY A 100 13.69 -7.41 -14.48
CA GLY A 100 12.78 -8.38 -13.89
C GLY A 100 12.48 -8.16 -12.39
N PHE A 101 12.04 -9.24 -11.73
CA PHE A 101 11.44 -9.21 -10.39
C PHE A 101 12.36 -8.70 -9.28
N ASP A 102 13.65 -9.02 -9.34
CA ASP A 102 14.60 -8.66 -8.29
C ASP A 102 14.96 -7.16 -8.30
N ALA A 103 14.69 -6.47 -9.41
CA ALA A 103 14.82 -5.01 -9.49
C ALA A 103 13.72 -4.26 -8.71
N LEU A 104 12.64 -4.95 -8.30
CA LEU A 104 11.57 -4.33 -7.52
C LEU A 104 12.06 -3.91 -6.12
N THR A 105 12.01 -2.59 -5.88
CA THR A 105 12.49 -1.96 -4.65
C THR A 105 11.46 -1.04 -4.02
N GLY A 106 11.47 -0.97 -2.69
CA GLY A 106 10.64 -0.04 -1.91
C GLY A 106 10.92 1.45 -2.19
N LYS A 107 11.90 1.79 -3.02
CA LYS A 107 12.12 3.17 -3.49
C LYS A 107 11.20 3.54 -4.67
N MET A 108 10.63 2.57 -5.37
CA MET A 108 9.74 2.79 -6.51
C MET A 108 8.40 3.36 -6.07
N GLY A 109 7.80 4.14 -6.98
CA GLY A 109 6.46 4.69 -6.89
C GLY A 109 6.28 5.78 -5.83
N TYR A 110 5.38 6.72 -6.12
CA TYR A 110 5.12 7.90 -5.30
C TYR A 110 4.09 7.62 -4.19
N TYR A 111 2.97 6.99 -4.52
CA TYR A 111 1.89 6.63 -3.60
C TYR A 111 1.90 5.14 -3.27
N ILE A 112 2.07 4.29 -4.27
CA ILE A 112 2.12 2.84 -4.14
C ILE A 112 3.55 2.36 -4.39
N GLN A 113 4.01 1.38 -3.61
CA GLN A 113 5.36 0.84 -3.73
C GLN A 113 5.37 -0.69 -3.63
N PRO A 114 6.27 -1.38 -4.34
CA PRO A 114 6.56 -2.79 -4.08
C PRO A 114 7.42 -2.90 -2.83
N ARG A 115 7.05 -3.75 -1.86
CA ARG A 115 7.95 -4.15 -0.76
C ARG A 115 7.90 -5.65 -0.53
N THR A 116 8.98 -6.18 0.04
CA THR A 116 9.04 -7.54 0.53
C THR A 116 7.93 -7.78 1.56
N LYS A 117 7.26 -8.93 1.46
CA LYS A 117 6.30 -9.39 2.46
C LYS A 117 6.83 -10.66 3.12
N GLY A 118 6.93 -10.66 4.45
CA GLY A 118 7.45 -11.78 5.24
C GLY A 118 8.68 -11.40 6.07
N ALA A 119 8.93 -12.16 7.14
CA ALA A 119 10.18 -12.07 7.88
C ALA A 119 11.30 -12.55 6.95
N GLY A 120 12.42 -11.82 6.85
CA GLY A 120 13.46 -11.99 5.83
C GLY A 120 14.27 -13.29 5.88
N HIS A 121 13.65 -14.43 6.17
CA HIS A 121 14.18 -15.79 6.15
C HIS A 121 13.92 -16.46 4.79
N GLY A 122 14.33 -15.81 3.69
CA GLY A 122 14.26 -16.39 2.34
C GLY A 122 12.97 -16.12 1.55
N SER A 123 12.01 -15.34 2.08
CA SER A 123 10.85 -14.93 1.29
C SER A 123 11.22 -13.84 0.28
N THR A 124 11.11 -14.15 -1.01
CA THR A 124 11.29 -13.20 -2.12
C THR A 124 10.02 -12.44 -2.46
N SER A 125 8.86 -12.86 -1.91
CA SER A 125 7.55 -12.34 -2.32
C SER A 125 7.43 -10.82 -2.11
N ARG A 126 6.78 -10.16 -3.06
CA ARG A 126 6.53 -8.72 -3.06
C ARG A 126 5.04 -8.44 -2.97
N ALA A 127 4.67 -7.32 -2.36
CA ALA A 127 3.30 -6.82 -2.34
C ALA A 127 3.29 -5.33 -2.64
N PHE A 128 2.17 -4.84 -3.18
CA PHE A 128 1.89 -3.42 -3.28
C PHE A 128 1.52 -2.88 -1.90
N TYR A 129 2.20 -1.82 -1.47
CA TYR A 129 1.93 -1.09 -0.24
C TYR A 129 1.57 0.36 -0.57
N ALA A 130 0.52 0.88 0.07
CA ALA A 130 0.24 2.31 0.12
C ALA A 130 1.19 2.99 1.12
N ARG A 131 1.87 4.03 0.64
CA ARG A 131 2.72 4.90 1.46
C ARG A 131 1.85 5.79 2.36
N PRO A 132 2.38 6.25 3.50
CA PRO A 132 1.69 7.23 4.35
C PRO A 132 1.12 8.42 3.59
N ARG A 133 1.87 8.98 2.63
CA ARG A 133 1.41 10.10 1.81
C ARG A 133 0.18 9.82 0.93
N PHE A 134 -0.11 8.55 0.62
CA PHE A 134 -1.35 8.15 -0.03
C PHE A 134 -2.49 8.13 0.98
N LEU A 135 -2.25 7.58 2.17
CA LEU A 135 -3.22 7.52 3.26
C LEU A 135 -3.64 8.93 3.70
N GLU A 136 -2.71 9.89 3.72
CA GLU A 136 -2.96 11.31 3.98
C GLU A 136 -3.96 11.96 3.01
N LYS A 137 -4.24 11.34 1.85
CA LYS A 137 -5.22 11.88 0.89
C LYS A 137 -6.67 11.67 1.33
N PHE A 138 -6.93 10.74 2.24
CA PHE A 138 -8.28 10.43 2.68
C PHE A 138 -8.42 10.24 4.20
N ILE A 139 -7.32 10.04 4.94
CA ILE A 139 -7.33 9.94 6.40
C ILE A 139 -6.73 11.21 7.00
N LYS A 140 -7.57 11.96 7.73
CA LYS A 140 -7.15 13.14 8.48
C LYS A 140 -6.54 12.70 9.82
N LEU A 141 -5.36 13.21 10.17
CA LEU A 141 -4.65 12.96 11.43
C LEU A 141 -4.58 14.23 12.28
#